data_AF-A0A1H7UYC3-F1
#
_entry.id   AF-A0A1H7UYC3-F1
#
_cell.length_a   1.000
_cell.length_b   1.000
_cell.length_c   1.000
_cell.angle_alpha   90.00
_cell.angle_beta   90.00
_cell.angle_gamma   90.00
#
_symmetry.space_group_name_H-M   'P 1'
#
loop_
_entity.id
_entity.type
_entity.pdbx_description
1 polymer ?
#
loop_
_entity_poly.entity_id
_entity_poly.type
_entity_poly.pdbx_seq_one_letter_code
_entity_poly.pdbx_strand_id
1 'polypeptide(L)'
;MKNNVITQARVKNIILIVIGSLLYAISVNVFTVPNGLAEGGLTGFSLILFYLFGLPPSYTIFIINIFILAIGYKFLDKKTLYYTLIANGIISVLLLVVTQWAFIPETTLLAPIGSGVFMGAGIGLIMLGHGTTAGSDIIAKLLHKYAGINVPTALLLIDVFIVVPSAFIIGAENAFLTLINLYIQSKVIDFILEGLNPRKSFFIISAKYVEIAEAIEQQLGRGITILDGKGYYTKEKKEILYIIISRREVLRIKRIVEAIDPNAFMTISHVQEVTGEGFSYLSEEVQAQRITEAEEEWND
;
A
#
# COMPACT_ATOMS: atom_id res chain seq x y z
N MET A 1 16.49 -6.55 -26.66
CA MET A 1 16.18 -5.55 -25.60
C MET A 1 15.02 -5.97 -24.68
N LYS A 2 13.91 -6.54 -25.19
CA LYS A 2 12.79 -7.09 -24.38
C LYS A 2 13.21 -8.02 -23.23
N ASN A 3 14.11 -8.99 -23.48
CA ASN A 3 14.54 -9.94 -22.44
C ASN A 3 15.31 -9.28 -21.28
N ASN A 4 16.04 -8.19 -21.52
CA ASN A 4 16.78 -7.51 -20.45
C ASN A 4 15.84 -6.73 -19.53
N VAL A 5 14.80 -6.08 -20.08
CA VAL A 5 13.82 -5.31 -19.28
C VAL A 5 12.98 -6.24 -18.39
N ILE A 6 12.52 -7.37 -18.94
CA ILE A 6 11.77 -8.39 -18.18
C ILE A 6 12.63 -8.98 -17.06
N THR A 7 13.91 -9.21 -17.33
CA THR A 7 14.85 -9.75 -16.33
C THR A 7 15.12 -8.73 -15.22
N GLN A 8 15.32 -7.45 -15.55
CA GLN A 8 15.53 -6.38 -14.57
C GLN A 8 14.32 -6.18 -13.64
N ALA A 9 13.10 -6.22 -14.19
CA ALA A 9 11.87 -6.13 -13.40
C ALA A 9 11.71 -7.32 -12.44
N ARG A 10 12.04 -8.54 -12.89
CA ARG A 10 12.02 -9.75 -12.03
C ARG A 10 13.06 -9.68 -10.91
N VAL A 11 14.28 -9.23 -11.23
CA VAL A 11 15.35 -9.06 -10.23
C VAL A 11 14.95 -8.03 -9.18
N LYS A 12 14.40 -6.88 -9.60
CA LYS A 12 13.88 -5.87 -8.67
C LYS A 12 12.83 -6.46 -7.72
N ASN A 13 11.85 -7.20 -8.25
CA ASN A 13 10.81 -7.81 -7.42
C ASN A 13 11.38 -8.80 -6.39
N ILE A 14 12.33 -9.65 -6.82
CA ILE A 14 12.98 -10.61 -5.92
C ILE A 14 13.79 -9.88 -4.84
N ILE A 15 14.54 -8.82 -5.19
CA ILE A 15 15.29 -8.01 -4.21
C ILE A 15 14.33 -7.39 -3.18
N LEU A 16 13.21 -6.81 -3.63
CA LEU A 16 12.19 -6.26 -2.73
C LEU A 16 11.63 -7.34 -1.79
N ILE A 17 11.36 -8.54 -2.30
CA ILE A 17 10.88 -9.67 -1.51
C ILE A 17 11.93 -10.12 -0.49
N VAL A 18 13.20 -10.24 -0.88
CA VAL A 18 14.29 -10.66 0.02
C VAL A 18 14.47 -9.65 1.16
N ILE A 19 14.57 -8.36 0.83
CA ILE A 19 14.72 -7.30 1.82
C ILE A 19 13.48 -7.26 2.73
N GLY A 20 12.29 -7.29 2.14
CA GLY A 20 11.05 -7.28 2.90
C GLY A 20 10.92 -8.48 3.83
N SER A 21 11.32 -9.67 3.39
CA SER A 21 11.32 -10.90 4.20
C SER A 21 12.31 -10.82 5.36
N LEU A 22 13.46 -10.15 5.17
CA LEU A 22 14.42 -9.90 6.25
C LEU A 22 13.85 -8.95 7.30
N LEU A 23 13.22 -7.85 6.89
CA LEU A 23 12.58 -6.92 7.82
C LEU A 23 11.40 -7.58 8.57
N TYR A 24 10.63 -8.42 7.88
CA TYR A 24 9.59 -9.25 8.50
C TYR A 24 10.18 -10.14 9.60
N ALA A 25 11.23 -10.92 9.29
CA ALA A 25 11.85 -11.81 10.25
C ALA A 25 12.47 -11.07 11.45
N ILE A 26 13.08 -9.90 11.21
CA ILE A 26 13.57 -9.01 12.27
C ILE A 26 12.40 -8.56 13.16
N SER A 27 11.29 -8.12 12.57
CA SER A 27 10.12 -7.71 13.36
C SER A 27 9.63 -8.83 14.28
N VAL A 28 9.43 -10.03 13.72
CA VAL A 28 8.91 -11.19 14.48
C VAL A 28 9.86 -11.59 15.61
N ASN A 29 11.12 -11.89 15.30
CA ASN A 29 12.01 -12.52 16.27
C ASN A 29 12.68 -11.52 17.21
N VAL A 30 12.91 -10.27 16.77
CA VAL A 30 13.59 -9.27 17.60
C VAL A 30 12.61 -8.49 18.47
N PHE A 31 11.40 -8.20 17.96
CA PHE A 31 10.45 -7.32 18.65
C PHE A 31 9.18 -8.07 19.09
N THR A 32 8.49 -8.78 18.21
CA THR A 32 7.16 -9.34 18.48
C THR A 32 7.20 -10.47 19.52
N VAL A 33 7.98 -11.52 19.24
CA VAL A 33 8.03 -12.72 20.08
C VAL A 33 8.62 -12.43 21.47
N PRO A 34 9.76 -11.72 21.62
CA PRO A 34 10.34 -11.48 22.94
C PRO A 34 9.48 -10.60 23.86
N ASN A 35 8.61 -9.76 23.28
CA ASN A 35 7.76 -8.84 24.03
C ASN A 35 6.31 -9.35 24.17
N GLY A 36 6.03 -10.61 23.83
CA GLY A 36 4.71 -11.21 24.00
C GLY A 36 3.61 -10.53 23.19
N LEU A 37 3.96 -9.85 22.10
CA LEU A 37 3.00 -9.22 21.22
C LEU A 37 2.30 -10.31 20.41
N ALA A 38 1.00 -10.19 20.24
CA ALA A 38 0.27 -11.09 19.35
C ALA A 38 0.59 -10.72 17.89
N GLU A 39 0.68 -11.73 17.05
CA GLU A 39 0.72 -11.54 15.61
C GLU A 39 -0.73 -11.48 15.09
N GLY A 40 -1.03 -10.47 14.27
CA GLY A 40 -2.30 -10.39 13.55
C GLY A 40 -2.49 -11.57 12.60
N GLY A 41 -3.71 -11.78 12.13
CA GLY A 41 -3.99 -12.76 11.08
C GLY A 41 -3.98 -14.21 11.55
N LEU A 42 -3.43 -15.06 10.68
CA LEU A 42 -3.62 -16.51 10.71
C LEU A 42 -3.00 -17.19 11.95
N THR A 43 -1.85 -16.68 12.39
CA THR A 43 -1.15 -17.14 13.60
C THR A 43 -1.98 -16.83 14.84
N GLY A 44 -2.46 -15.59 15.01
CA GLY A 44 -3.33 -15.21 16.13
C GLY A 44 -4.65 -16.00 16.13
N PHE A 45 -5.25 -16.22 14.97
CA PHE A 45 -6.46 -17.02 14.84
C PHE A 45 -6.24 -18.49 15.24
N SER A 46 -5.08 -19.06 14.89
CA SER A 46 -4.74 -20.42 15.27
C SER A 46 -4.58 -20.61 16.79
N LEU A 47 -4.06 -19.59 17.48
CA LEU A 47 -3.95 -19.60 18.94
C LEU A 47 -5.33 -19.59 19.59
N ILE A 48 -6.26 -18.75 19.11
CA ILE A 48 -7.65 -18.76 19.62
C ILE A 48 -8.27 -20.16 19.48
N LEU A 49 -8.11 -20.81 18.32
CA LEU A 49 -8.62 -22.17 18.10
C LEU A 49 -7.98 -23.19 19.03
N PHE A 50 -6.69 -23.05 19.33
CA PHE A 50 -6.02 -23.88 20.32
C PHE A 50 -6.63 -23.72 21.72
N TYR A 51 -6.87 -22.48 22.18
CA TYR A 51 -7.44 -22.25 23.51
C TYR A 51 -8.92 -22.64 23.63
N LEU A 52 -9.71 -22.50 22.56
CA LEU A 52 -11.13 -22.86 22.57
C LEU A 52 -11.38 -24.35 22.36
N PHE A 53 -10.61 -25.00 21.48
CA PHE A 53 -10.89 -26.35 21.00
C PHE A 53 -9.74 -27.34 21.21
N GLY A 54 -8.60 -26.91 21.76
CA GLY A 54 -7.41 -27.74 21.92
C GLY A 54 -6.70 -28.10 20.61
N LEU A 55 -7.04 -27.43 19.50
CA LEU A 55 -6.48 -27.72 18.19
C LEU A 55 -5.03 -27.22 18.08
N PRO A 56 -4.03 -28.07 17.80
CA PRO A 56 -2.65 -27.61 17.77
C PRO A 56 -2.45 -26.54 16.68
N PRO A 57 -1.80 -25.40 17.00
CA PRO A 57 -1.60 -24.29 16.07
C PRO A 57 -1.00 -24.72 14.73
N SER A 58 -0.06 -25.67 14.76
CA SER A 58 0.59 -26.24 13.59
C SER A 58 -0.38 -26.83 12.56
N TYR A 59 -1.40 -27.58 12.99
CA TYR A 59 -2.40 -28.15 12.08
C TYR A 59 -3.35 -27.07 11.55
N THR A 60 -3.82 -26.17 12.42
CA THR A 60 -4.73 -25.09 12.03
C THR A 60 -4.09 -24.12 11.04
N ILE A 61 -2.85 -23.69 11.28
CA ILE A 61 -2.11 -22.81 10.36
C ILE A 61 -1.92 -23.51 9.02
N PHE A 62 -1.53 -24.79 9.02
CA PHE A 62 -1.30 -25.55 7.79
C PHE A 62 -2.57 -25.68 6.94
N ILE A 63 -3.69 -26.08 7.56
CA ILE A 63 -4.99 -26.26 6.87
C ILE A 63 -5.50 -24.92 6.32
N ILE A 64 -5.49 -23.87 7.15
CA ILE A 64 -6.00 -22.55 6.74
C ILE A 64 -5.10 -21.95 5.66
N ASN A 65 -3.77 -22.12 5.73
CA ASN A 65 -2.87 -21.68 4.65
C ASN A 65 -3.14 -22.39 3.33
N ILE A 66 -3.36 -23.71 3.34
CA ILE A 66 -3.75 -24.44 2.12
C ILE A 66 -5.05 -23.88 1.55
N PHE A 67 -6.05 -23.65 2.40
CA PHE A 67 -7.34 -23.13 1.96
C PHE A 67 -7.23 -21.73 1.36
N ILE A 68 -6.50 -20.83 2.03
CA ILE A 68 -6.29 -19.46 1.56
C ILE A 68 -5.44 -19.44 0.28
N LEU A 69 -4.44 -20.30 0.14
CA LEU A 69 -3.67 -20.43 -1.09
C LEU A 69 -4.53 -20.99 -2.24
N ALA A 70 -5.44 -21.92 -1.97
CA ALA A 70 -6.38 -22.43 -2.97
C ALA A 70 -7.35 -21.35 -3.45
N ILE A 71 -7.86 -20.51 -2.53
CA ILE A 71 -8.64 -19.31 -2.88
C ILE A 71 -7.76 -18.34 -3.68
N GLY A 72 -6.56 -18.05 -3.20
CA GLY A 72 -5.59 -17.18 -3.85
C GLY A 72 -5.29 -17.63 -5.28
N TYR A 73 -5.14 -18.93 -5.53
CA TYR A 73 -4.92 -19.48 -6.88
C TYR A 73 -6.06 -19.14 -7.86
N LYS A 74 -7.31 -19.08 -7.38
CA LYS A 74 -8.47 -18.79 -8.23
C LYS A 74 -8.63 -17.28 -8.51
N PHE A 75 -8.21 -16.42 -7.58
CA PHE A 75 -8.57 -15.00 -7.61
C PHE A 75 -7.40 -14.03 -7.79
N LEU A 76 -6.17 -14.46 -7.50
CA LEU A 76 -4.94 -13.71 -7.74
C LEU A 76 -4.31 -14.13 -9.07
N ASP A 77 -3.51 -13.25 -9.65
CA ASP A 77 -2.72 -13.56 -10.84
C ASP A 77 -1.58 -14.55 -10.51
N LYS A 78 -1.20 -15.37 -11.50
CA LYS A 78 -0.18 -16.42 -11.35
C LYS A 78 1.17 -15.87 -10.90
N LYS A 79 1.50 -14.61 -11.26
CA LYS A 79 2.74 -13.93 -10.89
C LYS A 79 2.76 -13.62 -9.40
N THR A 80 1.67 -13.06 -8.85
CA THR A 80 1.52 -12.83 -7.41
C THR A 80 1.67 -14.13 -6.62
N LEU A 81 1.03 -15.21 -7.07
CA LEU A 81 1.13 -16.50 -6.39
C LEU A 81 2.56 -17.05 -6.37
N TYR A 82 3.27 -16.98 -7.50
CA TYR A 82 4.67 -17.41 -7.59
C TYR A 82 5.59 -16.63 -6.64
N TYR A 83 5.46 -15.31 -6.61
CA TYR A 83 6.26 -14.47 -5.70
C TYR A 83 5.89 -14.67 -4.22
N THR A 84 4.64 -15.00 -3.92
CA THR A 84 4.19 -15.38 -2.57
C THR A 84 4.87 -16.66 -2.09
N LEU A 85 4.97 -17.67 -2.94
CA LEU A 85 5.67 -18.91 -2.60
C LEU A 85 7.15 -18.67 -2.32
N ILE A 86 7.79 -17.81 -3.13
CA ILE A 86 9.18 -17.39 -2.90
C ILE A 86 9.32 -16.65 -1.57
N ALA A 87 8.46 -15.65 -1.32
CA ALA A 87 8.46 -14.88 -0.08
C ALA A 87 8.31 -15.78 1.14
N ASN A 88 7.33 -16.69 1.15
CA ASN A 88 7.12 -17.64 2.24
C ASN A 88 8.32 -18.55 2.48
N GLY A 89 8.95 -19.05 1.42
CA GLY A 89 10.17 -19.86 1.53
C GLY A 89 11.31 -19.07 2.18
N ILE A 90 11.53 -17.82 1.76
CA ILE A 90 12.58 -16.96 2.30
C ILE A 90 12.27 -16.57 3.75
N ILE A 91 11.05 -16.14 4.05
CA ILE A 91 10.60 -15.80 5.42
C ILE A 91 10.83 -16.98 6.35
N SER A 92 10.44 -18.20 5.94
CA SER A 92 10.61 -19.40 6.77
C SER A 92 12.07 -19.66 7.11
N VAL A 93 12.98 -19.50 6.15
CA VAL A 93 14.43 -19.64 6.40
C VAL A 93 14.95 -18.52 7.28
N LEU A 94 14.58 -17.26 7.01
CA LEU A 94 15.06 -16.11 7.77
C LEU A 94 14.56 -16.10 9.21
N LEU A 95 13.35 -16.58 9.49
CA LEU A 95 12.85 -16.77 10.85
C LEU A 95 13.68 -17.79 11.65
N LEU A 96 14.30 -18.77 11.00
CA LEU A 96 15.21 -19.72 11.68
C LEU A 96 16.61 -19.13 11.91
N VAL A 97 17.06 -18.25 11.01
CA VAL A 97 18.41 -17.65 11.07
C VAL A 97 18.46 -16.45 12.02
N VAL A 98 17.42 -15.61 12.01
CA VAL A 98 17.35 -14.38 12.81
C VAL A 98 16.84 -14.71 14.22
N THR A 99 17.59 -15.47 15.03
CA THR A 99 17.10 -15.95 16.33
C THR A 99 17.86 -15.40 17.54
N GLN A 100 19.02 -14.76 17.32
CA GLN A 100 19.95 -14.39 18.40
C GLN A 100 19.80 -12.94 18.90
N TRP A 101 18.88 -12.17 18.33
CA TRP A 101 18.70 -10.76 18.67
C TRP A 101 17.31 -10.58 19.28
N ALA A 102 17.24 -10.21 20.56
CA ALA A 102 16.00 -9.85 21.23
C ALA A 102 16.12 -8.41 21.71
N PHE A 103 15.17 -7.56 21.31
CA PHE A 103 15.07 -6.19 21.80
C PHE A 103 13.99 -6.12 22.86
N ILE A 104 14.40 -6.06 24.12
CA ILE A 104 13.51 -5.98 25.29
C ILE A 104 13.75 -4.63 25.96
N PRO A 105 13.04 -3.57 25.53
CA PRO A 105 13.21 -2.24 26.09
C PRO A 105 12.62 -2.17 27.51
N GLU A 106 13.16 -1.28 28.35
CA GLU A 106 12.57 -0.97 29.65
C GLU A 106 11.18 -0.31 29.51
N THR A 107 10.93 0.35 28.38
CA THR A 107 9.64 0.96 28.05
C THR A 107 8.85 0.07 27.10
N THR A 108 7.67 -0.37 27.56
CA THR A 108 6.82 -1.34 26.85
C THR A 108 6.36 -0.89 25.46
N LEU A 109 6.33 0.42 25.18
CA LEU A 109 5.90 0.98 23.89
C LEU A 109 6.95 0.89 22.78
N LEU A 110 8.25 0.81 23.08
CA LEU A 110 9.28 0.82 22.05
C LEU A 110 9.26 -0.44 21.18
N ALA A 111 8.95 -1.59 21.78
CA ALA A 111 8.90 -2.86 21.05
C ALA A 111 7.76 -2.93 20.03
N PRO A 112 6.50 -2.58 20.38
CA PRO A 112 5.39 -2.45 19.40
C PRO A 112 5.66 -1.47 18.28
N ILE A 113 6.28 -0.31 18.57
CA ILE A 113 6.63 0.68 17.55
C ILE A 113 7.67 0.10 16.59
N GLY A 114 8.74 -0.50 17.12
CA GLY A 114 9.77 -1.16 16.33
C GLY A 114 9.18 -2.30 15.47
N SER A 115 8.40 -3.18 16.10
CA SER A 115 7.70 -4.27 15.42
C SER A 115 6.85 -3.75 14.26
N GLY A 116 6.01 -2.73 14.49
CA GLY A 116 5.12 -2.18 13.48
C GLY A 116 5.84 -1.55 12.31
N VAL A 117 6.95 -0.84 12.59
CA VAL A 117 7.78 -0.24 11.54
C VAL A 117 8.46 -1.32 10.69
N PHE A 118 9.14 -2.28 11.31
CA PHE A 118 9.85 -3.34 10.57
C PHE A 118 8.87 -4.30 9.87
N MET A 119 7.75 -4.65 10.51
CA MET A 119 6.72 -5.52 9.95
C MET A 119 6.04 -4.84 8.77
N GLY A 120 5.57 -3.60 8.96
CA GLY A 120 4.90 -2.85 7.91
C GLY A 120 5.85 -2.58 6.74
N ALA A 121 7.12 -2.32 7.03
CA ALA A 121 8.12 -2.18 5.98
C ALA A 121 8.35 -3.48 5.21
N GLY A 122 8.44 -4.61 5.92
CA GLY A 122 8.61 -5.92 5.34
C GLY A 122 7.48 -6.32 4.41
N ILE A 123 6.25 -6.27 4.92
CA ILE A 123 5.03 -6.60 4.16
C ILE A 123 4.86 -5.63 2.98
N GLY A 124 5.03 -4.33 3.20
CA GLY A 124 4.93 -3.31 2.15
C GLY A 124 5.90 -3.57 1.00
N LEU A 125 7.17 -3.91 1.29
CA LEU A 125 8.17 -4.21 0.26
C LEU A 125 7.85 -5.52 -0.49
N ILE A 126 7.42 -6.56 0.22
CA ILE A 126 7.01 -7.83 -0.40
C ILE A 126 5.84 -7.59 -1.37
N MET A 127 4.84 -6.82 -0.93
CA MET A 127 3.67 -6.46 -1.75
C MET A 127 4.05 -5.57 -2.94
N LEU A 128 4.98 -4.62 -2.76
CA LEU A 128 5.53 -3.82 -3.85
C LEU A 128 6.26 -4.69 -4.90
N GLY A 129 6.91 -5.77 -4.44
CA GLY A 129 7.47 -6.83 -5.27
C GLY A 129 6.43 -7.80 -5.88
N HIS A 130 5.14 -7.48 -5.77
CA HIS A 130 3.99 -8.31 -6.19
C HIS A 130 3.82 -9.62 -5.38
N GLY A 131 4.53 -9.81 -4.29
CA GLY A 131 4.33 -10.95 -3.37
C GLY A 131 3.27 -10.67 -2.30
N THR A 132 3.17 -11.58 -1.35
CA THR A 132 2.50 -11.42 -0.05
C THR A 132 3.16 -12.38 0.96
N THR A 133 3.00 -12.14 2.26
CA THR A 133 3.42 -13.08 3.32
C THR A 133 2.43 -14.24 3.53
N ALA A 134 1.41 -14.33 2.65
CA ALA A 134 0.26 -15.22 2.74
C ALA A 134 -0.62 -15.00 3.97
N GLY A 135 -1.73 -15.73 4.05
CA GLY A 135 -2.70 -15.62 5.13
C GLY A 135 -3.69 -14.47 4.99
N SER A 136 -3.77 -13.58 5.99
CA SER A 136 -4.74 -12.46 6.00
C SER A 136 -4.51 -11.47 4.85
N ASP A 137 -3.28 -11.33 4.35
CA ASP A 137 -2.94 -10.54 3.17
C ASP A 137 -3.73 -10.91 1.91
N ILE A 138 -3.95 -12.20 1.67
CA ILE A 138 -4.68 -12.67 0.48
C ILE A 138 -6.14 -12.22 0.58
N ILE A 139 -6.72 -12.30 1.79
CA ILE A 139 -8.06 -11.80 2.09
C ILE A 139 -8.11 -10.28 1.92
N ALA A 140 -7.10 -9.55 2.40
CA ALA A 140 -7.03 -8.11 2.24
C ALA A 140 -6.93 -7.67 0.78
N LYS A 141 -6.12 -8.36 -0.05
CA LYS A 141 -6.07 -8.12 -1.51
C LYS A 141 -7.40 -8.43 -2.20
N LEU A 142 -8.11 -9.47 -1.76
CA LEU A 142 -9.45 -9.79 -2.26
C LEU A 142 -10.47 -8.69 -1.91
N LEU A 143 -10.47 -8.21 -0.67
CA LEU A 143 -11.32 -7.10 -0.23
C LEU A 143 -11.01 -5.82 -1.01
N HIS A 144 -9.75 -5.56 -1.32
CA HIS A 144 -9.39 -4.46 -2.20
C HIS A 144 -9.96 -4.64 -3.61
N LYS A 145 -9.78 -5.82 -4.20
CA LYS A 145 -10.24 -6.13 -5.56
C LYS A 145 -11.76 -6.06 -5.71
N TYR A 146 -12.53 -6.52 -4.71
CA TYR A 146 -13.98 -6.65 -4.82
C TYR A 146 -14.79 -5.56 -4.09
N ALA A 147 -14.23 -4.97 -3.03
CA ALA A 147 -14.91 -3.96 -2.22
C ALA A 147 -14.22 -2.58 -2.25
N GLY A 148 -13.08 -2.43 -2.94
CA GLY A 148 -12.35 -1.17 -3.05
C GLY A 148 -11.70 -0.68 -1.75
N ILE A 149 -11.65 -1.54 -0.72
CA ILE A 149 -11.05 -1.18 0.57
C ILE A 149 -9.53 -1.12 0.40
N ASN A 150 -8.87 -0.08 0.91
CA ASN A 150 -7.41 0.01 0.87
C ASN A 150 -6.77 -1.18 1.61
N VAL A 151 -5.76 -1.84 1.01
CA VAL A 151 -5.19 -3.09 1.51
C VAL A 151 -4.66 -2.99 2.96
N PRO A 152 -3.89 -1.95 3.36
CA PRO A 152 -3.44 -1.80 4.74
C PRO A 152 -4.59 -1.60 5.73
N THR A 153 -5.70 -1.00 5.30
CA THR A 153 -6.90 -0.85 6.12
C THR A 153 -7.63 -2.19 6.27
N ALA A 154 -7.74 -2.96 5.19
CA ALA A 154 -8.32 -4.30 5.23
C ALA A 154 -7.52 -5.24 6.16
N LEU A 155 -6.19 -5.19 6.08
CA LEU A 155 -5.30 -5.92 7.02
C LEU A 155 -5.56 -5.54 8.47
N LEU A 156 -5.55 -4.23 8.78
CA LEU A 156 -5.82 -3.75 10.14
C LEU A 156 -7.17 -4.24 10.67
N LEU A 157 -8.22 -4.18 9.87
CA LEU A 157 -9.55 -4.64 10.29
C LEU A 157 -9.59 -6.14 10.59
N ILE A 158 -8.96 -6.97 9.74
CA ILE A 158 -8.86 -8.41 9.95
C ILE A 158 -8.07 -8.70 11.23
N ASP A 159 -6.93 -8.02 11.42
CA ASP A 159 -6.06 -8.26 12.57
C ASP A 159 -6.68 -7.80 13.88
N VAL A 160 -7.38 -6.65 13.89
CA VAL A 160 -8.13 -6.17 15.06
C VAL A 160 -9.23 -7.17 15.43
N PHE A 161 -9.94 -7.72 14.44
CA PHE A 161 -10.97 -8.74 14.68
C PHE A 161 -10.41 -10.00 15.35
N ILE A 162 -9.14 -10.33 15.10
CA ILE A 162 -8.45 -11.49 15.67
C ILE A 162 -7.82 -11.16 17.03
N VAL A 163 -7.26 -9.96 17.21
CA VAL A 163 -6.60 -9.57 18.46
C VAL A 163 -7.58 -9.31 19.59
N VAL A 164 -8.77 -8.76 19.32
CA VAL A 164 -9.76 -8.45 20.35
C VAL A 164 -10.17 -9.70 21.17
N PRO A 165 -10.53 -10.84 20.55
CA PRO A 165 -10.75 -12.08 21.29
C PRO A 165 -9.46 -12.63 21.94
N SER A 166 -8.30 -12.40 21.32
CA SER A 166 -7.01 -12.83 21.88
C SER A 166 -6.65 -12.09 23.18
N ALA A 167 -7.24 -10.94 23.46
CA ALA A 167 -7.02 -10.17 24.69
C ALA A 167 -7.35 -10.96 25.96
N PHE A 168 -8.30 -11.89 25.90
CA PHE A 168 -8.62 -12.79 27.01
C PHE A 168 -7.50 -13.79 27.33
N ILE A 169 -6.57 -14.01 26.39
CA ILE A 169 -5.45 -14.93 26.50
C ILE A 169 -4.16 -14.18 26.83
N ILE A 170 -3.82 -13.16 26.04
CA ILE A 170 -2.54 -12.43 26.16
C ILE A 170 -2.56 -11.33 27.23
N GLY A 171 -3.74 -11.01 27.75
CA GLY A 171 -3.98 -9.90 28.67
C GLY A 171 -4.27 -8.58 27.95
N ALA A 172 -4.99 -7.69 28.64
CA ALA A 172 -5.43 -6.41 28.07
C ALA A 172 -4.25 -5.51 27.66
N GLU A 173 -3.17 -5.48 28.45
CA GLU A 173 -1.99 -4.66 28.15
C GLU A 173 -1.33 -5.08 26.82
N ASN A 174 -0.98 -6.36 26.68
CA ASN A 174 -0.39 -6.88 25.44
C ASN A 174 -1.34 -6.75 24.24
N ALA A 175 -2.65 -6.82 24.45
CA ALA A 175 -3.63 -6.56 23.39
C ALA A 175 -3.57 -5.10 22.90
N PHE A 176 -3.55 -4.12 23.80
CA PHE A 176 -3.39 -2.71 23.41
C PHE A 176 -2.04 -2.43 22.75
N LEU A 177 -0.95 -3.01 23.26
CA LEU A 177 0.37 -2.92 22.64
C LEU A 177 0.35 -3.53 21.22
N THR A 178 -0.34 -4.65 21.04
CA THR A 178 -0.52 -5.26 19.72
C THR A 178 -1.36 -4.37 18.79
N LEU A 179 -2.43 -3.74 19.27
CA LEU A 179 -3.23 -2.80 18.47
C LEU A 179 -2.40 -1.60 17.99
N ILE A 180 -1.52 -1.08 18.84
CA ILE A 180 -0.58 -0.01 18.46
C ILE A 180 0.38 -0.50 17.37
N ASN A 181 0.95 -1.70 17.54
CA ASN A 181 1.79 -2.34 16.53
C ASN A 181 1.07 -2.44 15.17
N LEU A 182 -0.13 -3.03 15.15
CA LEU A 182 -0.93 -3.21 13.93
C LEU A 182 -1.29 -1.89 13.25
N TYR A 183 -1.61 -0.85 14.03
CA TYR A 183 -1.89 0.47 13.48
C TYR A 183 -0.65 1.08 12.81
N ILE A 184 0.51 1.00 13.45
CA ILE A 184 1.78 1.51 12.89
C ILE A 184 2.15 0.71 11.64
N GLN A 185 2.07 -0.62 11.70
CA GLN A 185 2.24 -1.52 10.57
C GLN A 185 1.37 -1.09 9.38
N SER A 186 0.06 -0.89 9.60
CA SER A 186 -0.86 -0.44 8.56
C SER A 186 -0.40 0.87 7.91
N LYS A 187 0.01 1.87 8.71
CA LYS A 187 0.51 3.16 8.19
C LYS A 187 1.82 3.04 7.42
N VAL A 188 2.70 2.13 7.81
CA VAL A 188 3.98 1.92 7.11
C VAL A 188 3.76 1.14 5.80
N ILE A 189 2.85 0.15 5.76
CA ILE A 189 2.49 -0.54 4.52
C ILE A 189 1.90 0.48 3.53
N ASP A 190 0.94 1.28 3.98
CA ASP A 190 0.31 2.35 3.20
C ASP A 190 1.35 3.30 2.60
N PHE A 191 2.29 3.74 3.44
CA PHE A 191 3.41 4.59 3.03
C PHE A 191 4.31 3.97 1.95
N ILE A 192 4.59 2.67 2.02
CA ILE A 192 5.43 1.99 1.03
C ILE A 192 4.69 1.75 -0.29
N LEU A 193 3.42 1.36 -0.22
CA LEU A 193 2.61 1.04 -1.39
C LEU A 193 2.21 2.29 -2.17
N GLU A 194 1.68 3.30 -1.49
CA GLU A 194 1.23 4.55 -2.13
C GLU A 194 2.40 5.53 -2.35
N GLY A 195 3.50 5.35 -1.62
CA GLY A 195 4.70 6.18 -1.70
C GLY A 195 4.54 7.57 -1.07
N LEU A 196 5.66 8.29 -0.99
CA LEU A 196 5.77 9.64 -0.39
C LEU A 196 5.05 10.77 -1.14
N ASN A 197 4.28 10.48 -2.19
CA ASN A 197 3.88 11.50 -3.16
C ASN A 197 2.35 11.57 -3.33
N PRO A 198 1.60 11.96 -2.27
CA PRO A 198 0.17 12.18 -2.39
C PRO A 198 -0.09 13.22 -3.46
N ARG A 199 -0.96 12.88 -4.41
CA ARG A 199 -1.35 13.77 -5.49
C ARG A 199 -2.27 14.85 -4.96
N LYS A 200 -2.19 16.01 -5.57
CA LYS A 200 -2.98 17.19 -5.23
C LYS A 200 -3.72 17.65 -6.47
N SER A 201 -5.00 17.95 -6.31
CA SER A 201 -5.76 18.66 -7.32
C SER A 201 -5.76 20.14 -6.98
N PHE A 202 -5.50 20.96 -7.98
CA PHE A 202 -5.61 22.41 -7.94
C PHE A 202 -6.81 22.82 -8.77
N PHE A 203 -7.69 23.63 -8.16
CA PHE A 203 -8.57 24.51 -8.92
C PHE A 203 -8.03 25.92 -8.80
N ILE A 204 -7.81 26.58 -9.93
CA ILE A 204 -7.34 27.97 -9.99
C ILE A 204 -8.40 28.77 -10.75
N ILE A 205 -8.94 29.78 -10.09
CA ILE A 205 -9.94 30.71 -10.65
C ILE A 205 -9.28 32.07 -10.76
N SER A 206 -9.12 32.57 -11.98
CA SER A 206 -8.44 33.84 -12.25
C SER A 206 -8.93 34.44 -13.57
N ALA A 207 -8.91 35.77 -13.68
CA ALA A 207 -9.13 36.45 -14.96
C ALA A 207 -7.97 36.26 -15.95
N LYS A 208 -6.76 35.92 -15.44
CA LYS A 208 -5.54 35.68 -16.22
C LYS A 208 -5.25 34.19 -16.40
N TYR A 209 -6.30 33.37 -16.53
CA TYR A 209 -6.16 31.92 -16.59
C TYR A 209 -5.27 31.44 -17.76
N VAL A 210 -5.27 32.15 -18.89
CA VAL A 210 -4.44 31.83 -20.06
C VAL A 210 -2.95 31.98 -19.73
N GLU A 211 -2.54 33.12 -19.19
CA GLU A 211 -1.16 33.41 -18.80
C GLU A 211 -0.65 32.41 -17.75
N ILE A 212 -1.52 32.07 -16.78
CA ILE A 212 -1.23 31.07 -15.75
C ILE A 212 -1.05 29.68 -16.36
N ALA A 213 -1.94 29.28 -17.28
CA ALA A 213 -1.89 27.98 -17.93
C ALA A 213 -0.60 27.82 -18.74
N GLU A 214 -0.27 28.81 -19.57
CA GLU A 214 0.96 28.82 -20.37
C GLU A 214 2.22 28.75 -19.49
N ALA A 215 2.27 29.52 -18.39
CA ALA A 215 3.40 29.50 -17.48
C ALA A 215 3.57 28.14 -16.77
N ILE A 216 2.47 27.50 -16.38
CA ILE A 216 2.50 26.17 -15.77
C ILE A 216 2.94 25.11 -16.79
N GLU A 217 2.41 25.15 -18.01
CA GLU A 217 2.79 24.22 -19.08
C GLU A 217 4.28 24.35 -19.41
N GLN A 218 4.79 25.57 -19.64
CA GLN A 218 6.18 25.79 -20.02
C GLN A 218 7.18 25.47 -18.89
N GLN A 219 6.86 25.78 -17.63
CA GLN A 219 7.81 25.62 -16.53
C GLN A 219 7.76 24.24 -15.87
N LEU A 220 6.62 23.55 -15.96
CA LEU A 220 6.36 22.30 -15.25
C LEU A 220 5.96 21.13 -16.17
N GLY A 221 5.62 21.39 -17.43
CA GLY A 221 5.21 20.35 -18.39
C GLY A 221 3.96 19.60 -17.94
N ARG A 222 3.02 20.28 -17.27
CA ARG A 222 1.80 19.67 -16.73
C ARG A 222 0.60 19.96 -17.60
N GLY A 223 -0.16 18.90 -17.91
CA GLY A 223 -1.46 19.02 -18.57
C GLY A 223 -2.46 19.76 -17.68
N ILE A 224 -3.28 20.59 -18.31
CA ILE A 224 -4.25 21.47 -17.67
C ILE A 224 -5.60 21.25 -18.35
N THR A 225 -6.65 21.09 -17.55
CA THR A 225 -8.03 21.06 -18.06
C THR A 225 -8.71 22.37 -17.71
N ILE A 226 -9.34 23.01 -18.70
CA ILE A 226 -10.15 24.21 -18.48
C ILE A 226 -11.59 23.76 -18.23
N LEU A 227 -12.16 24.22 -17.12
CA LEU A 227 -13.55 23.99 -16.76
C LEU A 227 -14.34 25.29 -16.87
N ASP A 228 -15.50 25.24 -17.52
CA ASP A 228 -16.43 26.36 -17.59
C ASP A 228 -17.25 26.46 -16.30
N GLY A 229 -17.10 27.58 -15.59
CA GLY A 229 -17.85 27.92 -14.40
C GLY A 229 -18.71 29.16 -14.58
N LYS A 230 -19.62 29.39 -13.63
CA LYS A 230 -20.39 30.65 -13.53
C LYS A 230 -20.45 31.09 -12.07
N GLY A 231 -20.01 32.32 -11.80
CA GLY A 231 -20.08 32.90 -10.46
C GLY A 231 -21.53 33.04 -10.02
N TYR A 232 -21.91 32.51 -8.86
CA TYR A 232 -23.28 32.66 -8.37
C TYR A 232 -23.60 34.12 -8.02
N TYR A 233 -22.65 34.84 -7.41
CA TYR A 233 -22.84 36.24 -7.01
C TYR A 233 -22.75 37.19 -8.21
N THR A 234 -21.67 37.09 -8.99
CA THR A 234 -21.43 37.99 -10.13
C THR A 234 -22.26 37.64 -11.37
N LYS A 235 -22.78 36.42 -11.47
CA LYS A 235 -23.45 35.85 -12.66
C LYS A 235 -22.58 35.82 -13.92
N GLU A 236 -21.29 36.08 -13.80
CA GLU A 236 -20.33 36.04 -14.91
C GLU A 236 -19.84 34.62 -15.16
N LYS A 237 -19.50 34.33 -16.42
CA LYS A 237 -18.70 33.15 -16.77
C LYS A 237 -17.31 33.27 -16.14
N LYS A 238 -16.76 32.14 -15.70
CA LYS A 238 -15.42 32.03 -15.12
C LYS A 238 -14.77 30.78 -15.65
N GLU A 239 -13.58 30.90 -16.20
CA GLU A 239 -12.74 29.79 -16.57
C GLU A 239 -11.94 29.34 -15.35
N ILE A 240 -11.95 28.03 -15.09
CA ILE A 240 -11.30 27.42 -13.94
C ILE A 240 -10.27 26.42 -14.44
N LEU A 241 -9.01 26.60 -14.05
CA LEU A 241 -7.96 25.63 -14.36
C LEU A 241 -8.01 24.49 -13.35
N TYR A 242 -8.18 23.27 -13.84
CA TYR A 242 -8.07 22.04 -13.07
C TYR A 242 -6.76 21.33 -13.42
N ILE A 243 -5.92 21.10 -12.41
CA ILE A 243 -4.60 20.49 -12.58
C ILE A 243 -4.37 19.46 -11.49
N ILE A 244 -3.82 18.32 -11.87
CA ILE A 244 -3.33 17.31 -10.92
C ILE A 244 -1.81 17.40 -10.89
N ILE A 245 -1.23 17.45 -9.69
CA ILE A 245 0.20 17.54 -9.50
C ILE A 245 0.67 16.67 -8.33
N SER A 246 1.97 16.45 -8.26
CA SER A 246 2.60 15.90 -7.07
C SER A 246 2.66 16.94 -5.95
N ARG A 247 2.71 16.48 -4.68
CA ARG A 247 2.88 17.37 -3.51
C ARG A 247 4.09 18.30 -3.62
N ARG A 248 5.15 17.88 -4.31
CA ARG A 248 6.40 18.65 -4.47
C ARG A 248 6.22 19.89 -5.36
N GLU A 249 5.25 19.86 -6.27
CA GLU A 249 5.01 20.93 -7.25
C GLU A 249 4.06 22.01 -6.73
N VAL A 250 3.34 21.74 -5.63
CA VAL A 250 2.39 22.64 -4.95
C VAL A 250 2.94 24.05 -4.77
N LEU A 251 4.13 24.15 -4.19
CA LEU A 251 4.74 25.45 -3.88
C LEU A 251 5.11 26.23 -5.15
N ARG A 252 5.52 25.52 -6.21
CA ARG A 252 5.94 26.13 -7.47
C ARG A 252 4.74 26.68 -8.24
N ILE A 253 3.64 25.93 -8.31
CA ILE A 253 2.38 26.42 -8.90
C ILE A 253 1.86 27.63 -8.11
N LYS A 254 1.84 27.56 -6.78
CA LYS A 254 1.38 28.68 -5.96
C LYS A 254 2.13 29.98 -6.27
N ARG A 255 3.46 29.89 -6.39
CA ARG A 255 4.30 31.05 -6.76
C ARG A 255 4.01 31.58 -8.16
N ILE A 256 3.79 30.69 -9.15
CA ILE A 256 3.46 31.10 -10.52
C ILE A 256 2.12 31.85 -10.53
N VAL A 257 1.09 31.29 -9.89
CA VAL A 257 -0.25 31.90 -9.81
C VAL A 257 -0.18 33.26 -9.12
N GLU A 258 0.41 33.33 -7.93
CA GLU A 258 0.51 34.58 -7.15
C GLU A 258 1.34 35.66 -7.86
N ALA A 259 2.34 35.28 -8.66
CA ALA A 259 3.15 36.22 -9.43
C ALA A 259 2.40 36.83 -10.63
N ILE A 260 1.52 36.05 -11.27
CA ILE A 260 0.76 36.49 -12.46
C ILE A 260 -0.51 37.23 -12.03
N ASP A 261 -1.25 36.67 -11.08
CA ASP A 261 -2.49 37.23 -10.54
C ASP A 261 -2.54 37.09 -9.01
N PRO A 262 -2.17 38.17 -8.27
CA PRO A 262 -2.30 38.21 -6.82
C PRO A 262 -3.73 38.06 -6.30
N ASN A 263 -4.75 38.28 -7.14
CA ASN A 263 -6.16 38.17 -6.78
C ASN A 263 -6.76 36.80 -7.16
N ALA A 264 -5.95 35.89 -7.71
CA ALA A 264 -6.41 34.56 -8.08
C ALA A 264 -6.86 33.76 -6.85
N PHE A 265 -7.95 33.00 -7.01
CA PHE A 265 -8.44 32.10 -5.98
C PHE A 265 -8.00 30.67 -6.30
N MET A 266 -7.46 29.97 -5.30
CA MET A 266 -6.92 28.62 -5.47
C MET A 266 -7.46 27.68 -4.39
N THR A 267 -7.87 26.47 -4.77
CA THR A 267 -8.16 25.39 -3.81
C THR A 267 -7.28 24.20 -4.07
N ILE A 268 -6.74 23.61 -2.99
CA ILE A 268 -5.85 22.45 -3.03
C ILE A 268 -6.51 21.31 -2.28
N SER A 269 -6.85 20.23 -2.99
CA SER A 269 -7.47 19.05 -2.40
C SER A 269 -6.54 17.85 -2.44
N HIS A 270 -6.69 16.94 -1.48
CA HIS A 270 -6.06 15.63 -1.54
C HIS A 270 -6.76 14.79 -2.60
N VAL A 271 -5.96 14.21 -3.50
CA VAL A 271 -6.44 13.23 -4.46
C VAL A 271 -6.01 11.87 -3.95
N GLN A 272 -6.99 11.01 -3.66
CA GLN A 272 -6.72 9.64 -3.16
C GLN A 272 -6.02 8.79 -4.23
N GLU A 273 -6.54 8.82 -5.45
CA GLU A 273 -5.98 8.07 -6.57
C GLU A 273 -6.19 8.83 -7.88
N VAL A 274 -5.26 8.69 -8.82
CA VAL A 274 -5.41 9.13 -10.22
C VAL A 274 -4.87 8.04 -11.12
N THR A 275 -5.55 7.77 -12.22
CA THR A 275 -5.13 6.76 -13.19
C THR A 275 -5.21 7.33 -14.60
N GLY A 276 -4.18 7.13 -15.42
CA GLY A 276 -4.12 7.62 -16.80
C GLY A 276 -2.85 8.39 -17.18
N GLU A 277 -2.92 9.06 -18.33
CA GLU A 277 -1.79 9.74 -18.98
C GLU A 277 -1.08 10.77 -18.07
N GLY A 278 0.26 10.74 -18.06
CA GLY A 278 1.08 11.63 -17.23
C GLY A 278 1.21 11.24 -15.75
N PHE A 279 0.50 10.20 -15.29
CA PHE A 279 0.47 9.79 -13.88
C PHE A 279 0.59 8.28 -13.65
N SER A 280 -0.14 7.48 -14.40
CA SER A 280 -0.08 6.02 -14.37
C SER A 280 -0.69 5.46 -15.64
N TYR A 281 0.16 5.19 -16.62
CA TYR A 281 -0.08 4.04 -17.48
C TYR A 281 0.56 2.81 -16.87
N LEU A 282 -0.17 1.71 -17.05
CA LEU A 282 0.26 0.32 -17.03
C LEU A 282 1.72 0.13 -17.45
N SER A 283 2.41 -0.87 -16.88
CA SER A 283 3.69 -1.33 -17.43
C SER A 283 3.52 -1.59 -18.93
N GLU A 284 4.55 -1.28 -19.73
CA GLU A 284 4.55 -1.43 -21.21
C GLU A 284 3.94 -2.78 -21.68
N GLU A 285 4.09 -3.84 -20.87
CA GLU A 285 3.51 -5.16 -21.11
C GLU A 285 1.96 -5.19 -21.19
N VAL A 286 1.25 -4.48 -20.31
CA VAL A 286 -0.23 -4.50 -20.31
C VAL A 286 -0.78 -3.53 -21.34
N GLN A 287 -0.03 -2.48 -21.72
CA GLN A 287 -0.37 -1.67 -22.90
C GLN A 287 -0.24 -2.50 -24.18
N ALA A 288 0.87 -3.23 -24.35
CA ALA A 288 1.06 -4.09 -25.51
C ALA A 288 -0.04 -5.14 -25.63
N GLN A 289 -0.42 -5.77 -24.51
CA GLN A 289 -1.48 -6.78 -24.51
C GLN A 289 -2.86 -6.22 -24.87
N ARG A 290 -3.23 -5.04 -24.35
CA ARG A 290 -4.52 -4.40 -24.69
C ARG A 290 -4.57 -3.85 -26.11
N ILE A 291 -3.42 -3.44 -26.66
CA ILE A 291 -3.33 -3.05 -28.07
C ILE A 291 -3.55 -4.28 -28.96
N THR A 292 -2.93 -5.42 -28.63
CA THR A 292 -3.15 -6.67 -29.36
C THR A 292 -4.61 -7.15 -29.26
N GLU A 293 -5.22 -7.11 -28.07
CA GLU A 293 -6.63 -7.47 -27.88
C GLU A 293 -7.59 -6.53 -28.66
N ALA A 294 -7.29 -5.23 -28.71
CA ALA A 294 -8.07 -4.27 -29.50
C ALA A 294 -7.86 -4.42 -31.01
N GLU A 295 -6.65 -4.78 -31.45
CA GLU A 295 -6.34 -5.07 -32.86
C GLU A 295 -7.04 -6.37 -33.33
N GLU A 296 -7.25 -7.35 -32.44
CA GLU A 296 -8.05 -8.54 -32.72
C GLU A 296 -9.54 -8.19 -32.83
N GLU A 297 -10.09 -7.37 -31.93
CA GLU A 297 -11.49 -6.91 -31.99
C GLU A 297 -11.81 -6.00 -33.19
N TRP A 298 -10.82 -5.31 -33.76
CA TRP A 298 -11.02 -4.43 -34.93
C TRP A 298 -10.86 -5.14 -36.28
N ASN A 299 -10.30 -6.35 -36.28
CA ASN A 299 -10.10 -7.15 -37.48
C ASN A 299 -11.16 -8.27 -37.66
N ASP A 300 -12.11 -8.38 -36.72
CA ASP A 300 -13.34 -9.18 -36.81
C ASP A 300 -14.56 -8.29 -37.18
#